data_AF-A0A0F8E173-F1
#
_entry.id   AF-A0A0F8E173-F1
#
_cell.length_a   1.000
_cell.length_b   1.000
_cell.length_c   1.000
_cell.angle_alpha   90.00
_cell.angle_beta   90.00
_cell.angle_gamma   90.00
#
_symmetry.space_group_name_H-M   'P 1'
#
loop_
_entity.id
_entity.type
_entity.pdbx_description
1 polymer ?
#
loop_
_entity_poly.entity_id
_entity_poly.type
_entity_poly.pdbx_seq_one_letter_code
_entity_poly.pdbx_strand_id
1 'polypeptide(L)' 'MWETEGLDIYMHDLFTCTETPITNESIQEYPAIYGNRTFWDDYRNGNGDIYMCTISRKKQGSKKP' A
#
# COMPACT_ATOMS: atom_id res chain seq x y z
N MET A 1 -2.74 26.19 -11.83
CA MET A 1 -2.58 24.75 -12.04
C MET A 1 -2.19 24.21 -10.68
N TRP A 2 -3.15 23.72 -9.91
CA TRP A 2 -2.84 23.07 -8.64
C TRP A 2 -2.65 21.61 -9.01
N GLU A 3 -1.42 21.11 -8.88
CA GLU A 3 -1.22 19.67 -8.79
C GLU A 3 -1.93 19.26 -7.51
N THR A 4 -3.02 18.52 -7.64
CA THR A 4 -3.56 17.77 -6.50
C THR A 4 -2.50 16.71 -6.22
N GLU A 5 -1.51 17.04 -5.40
CA GLU A 5 -0.62 16.05 -4.79
C GLU A 5 -1.55 15.08 -4.04
N GLY A 6 -1.89 13.98 -4.70
CA GLY A 6 -2.69 12.93 -4.12
C GLY A 6 -1.97 12.42 -2.88
N LEU A 7 -2.71 12.17 -1.81
CA LEU A 7 -2.13 11.49 -0.65
C LEU A 7 -1.75 10.07 -1.07
N ASP A 8 -0.47 9.75 -1.00
CA ASP A 8 0.05 8.40 -1.25
C ASP A 8 0.02 7.56 0.03
N ILE A 9 -0.30 6.26 -0.11
CA ILE A 9 -0.29 5.30 0.98
C ILE A 9 1.03 4.54 0.98
N TYR A 10 1.76 4.64 2.09
CA TYR A 10 3.01 3.91 2.31
C TYR A 10 2.80 2.78 3.33
N MET A 11 3.49 1.66 3.08
CA MET A 11 3.62 0.58 4.04
C MET A 11 5.00 0.64 4.69
N HIS A 12 5.03 0.61 6.03
CA HIS A 12 6.26 0.58 6.81
C HIS A 12 6.44 -0.80 7.46
N ASP A 13 7.50 -1.53 7.08
CA ASP A 13 7.91 -2.77 7.74
C ASP A 13 8.70 -2.46 9.00
N LEU A 14 8.12 -2.74 10.18
CA LEU A 14 8.73 -2.47 11.49
C LEU A 14 9.94 -3.34 11.82
N PHE A 15 10.13 -4.48 11.15
CA PHE A 15 11.26 -5.38 11.40
C PHE A 15 12.48 -5.01 10.58
N THR A 16 12.26 -4.51 9.35
CA THR A 16 13.34 -4.09 8.46
C THR A 16 13.49 -2.57 8.37
N CYS A 17 12.63 -1.82 9.07
CA CYS A 17 12.52 -0.37 9.00
C CYS A 17 12.47 0.14 7.55
N THR A 18 11.73 -0.58 6.70
CA THR A 18 11.69 -0.31 5.26
C THR A 18 10.33 0.22 4.86
N GLU A 19 10.31 1.30 4.09
CA GLU A 19 9.10 1.88 3.52
C GLU A 19 8.91 1.40 2.08
N THR A 20 7.67 1.06 1.72
CA THR A 20 7.28 0.65 0.38
C THR A 20 6.03 1.41 -0.04
N PRO A 21 6.04 2.10 -1.19
CA PRO A 21 4.83 2.74 -1.72
C PRO A 21 3.84 1.65 -2.14
N ILE A 22 2.58 1.77 -1.68
CA ILE A 22 1.50 0.83 -2.03
C ILE A 22 0.72 1.33 -3.24
N THR A 23 0.70 2.62 -3.46
CA THR A 23 -0.09 3.31 -4.47
C THR A 23 0.74 4.42 -5.10
N ASN A 24 0.35 4.82 -6.32
CA ASN A 24 0.90 5.97 -7.03
C ASN A 24 -0.27 6.70 -7.72
N GLU A 25 -0.24 8.04 -7.71
CA GLU A 25 -0.98 8.93 -8.62
C GLU A 25 -2.52 8.83 -8.56
N SER A 26 -3.10 8.87 -7.35
CA SER A 26 -4.56 9.02 -7.15
C SER A 26 -4.86 9.58 -5.76
N ILE A 27 -6.07 10.06 -5.51
CA ILE A 27 -6.54 10.34 -4.15
C ILE A 27 -6.87 9.00 -3.51
N GLN A 28 -6.14 8.65 -2.45
CA GLN A 28 -6.41 7.45 -1.65
C GLN A 28 -6.71 7.81 -0.20
N GLU A 29 -7.76 7.21 0.36
CA GLU A 29 -8.26 7.53 1.70
C GLU A 29 -8.58 6.25 2.50
N TYR A 30 -8.73 6.43 3.82
CA TYR A 30 -9.23 5.41 4.75
C TYR A 30 -8.52 4.04 4.69
N PRO A 31 -7.18 3.97 4.86
CA PRO A 31 -6.49 2.69 4.87
C PRO A 31 -6.94 1.82 6.05
N ALA A 32 -7.14 0.53 5.81
CA ALA A 32 -7.45 -0.49 6.81
C ALA A 32 -6.61 -1.75 6.59
N ILE A 33 -6.23 -2.44 7.66
CA ILE A 33 -5.42 -3.67 7.59
C ILE A 33 -6.11 -4.83 8.31
N TYR A 34 -6.14 -5.99 7.66
CA TYR A 34 -6.64 -7.24 8.24
C TYR A 34 -5.78 -8.43 7.83
N GLY A 35 -5.06 -8.99 8.79
CA GLY A 35 -4.12 -10.09 8.57
C GLY A 35 -2.99 -9.66 7.64
N ASN A 36 -2.91 -10.26 6.46
CA ASN A 36 -1.92 -9.94 5.44
C ASN A 36 -2.51 -9.13 4.27
N ARG A 37 -3.65 -8.46 4.47
CA ARG A 37 -4.31 -7.65 3.45
C ARG A 37 -4.49 -6.22 3.93
N THR A 38 -4.27 -5.28 3.01
CA THR A 38 -4.50 -3.86 3.22
C THR A 38 -5.57 -3.41 2.23
N PHE A 39 -6.49 -2.57 2.70
CA PHE A 39 -7.62 -2.01 1.95
C PHE A 39 -7.54 -0.48 2.02
N TRP A 40 -8.02 0.19 0.98
CA TRP A 40 -8.14 1.65 0.94
C TRP A 40 -9.19 2.05 -0.11
N ASP A 41 -9.74 3.25 0.06
CA ASP A 41 -10.58 3.88 -0.96
C ASP A 41 -9.66 4.56 -1.98
N ASP A 42 -9.93 4.38 -3.27
CA ASP A 42 -9.16 4.98 -4.35
C ASP A 42 -10.08 5.64 -5.36
N TYR A 43 -9.80 6.91 -5.68
CA TYR A 43 -10.63 7.74 -6.55
C TYR A 43 -10.07 7.88 -7.97
N ARG A 44 -9.18 6.97 -8.42
CA ARG A 44 -8.55 7.05 -9.75
C ARG A 44 -9.54 7.04 -10.92
N ASN A 45 -10.75 6.52 -10.68
CA ASN A 45 -11.82 6.43 -11.67
C ASN A 45 -12.87 7.55 -11.51
N GLY A 46 -12.61 8.57 -10.68
CA GLY A 46 -13.56 9.66 -10.38
C GLY A 46 -14.68 9.28 -9.40
N ASN A 47 -14.71 8.02 -8.96
CA ASN A 47 -15.57 7.53 -7.88
C ASN A 47 -14.73 6.69 -6.93
N GLY A 48 -15.09 6.67 -5.63
CA GLY A 48 -14.37 5.89 -4.63
C GLY A 48 -14.64 4.41 -4.80
N ASP A 49 -13.63 3.65 -5.22
CA ASP A 49 -13.65 2.20 -5.28
C ASP A 49 -12.75 1.62 -4.17
N ILE A 50 -13.12 0.47 -3.60
CA ILE A 50 -12.31 -0.21 -2.59
C ILE A 50 -11.25 -1.05 -3.30
N TYR A 51 -9.98 -0.73 -3.05
CA TYR A 51 -8.84 -1.50 -3.50
C TYR A 51 -8.24 -2.34 -2.38
N MET A 52 -7.49 -3.38 -2.77
CA MET A 52 -6.84 -4.29 -1.83
C MET A 52 -5.47 -4.72 -2.36
N CYS A 53 -4.46 -4.76 -1.50
CA CYS A 53 -3.21 -5.47 -1.73
C CYS A 53 -2.99 -6.56 -0.69
N THR A 54 -2.26 -7.61 -1.08
CA THR A 54 -1.83 -8.67 -0.17
C THR A 54 -0.35 -8.52 0.12
N ILE A 55 0.00 -8.45 1.40
CA ILE A 55 1.36 -8.39 1.91
C ILE A 55 1.89 -9.83 1.98
N SER A 56 2.86 -10.15 1.13
CA SER A 56 3.57 -11.42 1.18
C SER A 56 5.01 -11.20 1.64
N ARG A 57 5.41 -11.83 2.74
CA ARG A 57 6.81 -11.87 3.14
C ARG A 57 7.55 -12.81 2.19
N LYS A 58 8.53 -12.32 1.44
CA LYS A 58 9.49 -13.22 0.80
C LYS A 58 10.20 -14.00 1.90
N LYS A 59 10.05 -15.32 1.92
CA LYS A 59 10.90 -16.18 2.76
C LYS A 59 12.33 -15.92 2.34
N GLN A 60 13.18 -15.46 3.26
CA GLN A 60 14.62 -15.51 3.05
C GLN A 60 14.96 -16.97 2.76
N GLY A 61 15.51 -17.24 1.58
CA GLY A 61 15.94 -18.58 1.22
C GLY A 61 16.89 -19.08 2.29
N SER A 62 16.58 -20.25 2.85
CA SER A 62 17.55 -21.00 3.65
C SER A 62 18.81 -21.14 2.80
N LYS A 63 19.93 -20.55 3.23
CA LYS A 63 21.25 -20.92 2.69
C LYS A 63 21.35 -22.43 2.89
N LYS A 64 21.26 -23.20 1.79
CA LYS A 64 21.51 -24.63 1.84
C LYS A 64 22.96 -24.82 2.32
N PRO A 65 23.20 -25.78 3.24
CA PRO A 65 24.53 -26.06 3.74
C PRO A 65 25.49 -26.50 2.63
#